data_AF-A0A6B1G744-F1
#
_entry.id   AF-A0A6B1G744-F1
#
_cell.length_a   1.000
_cell.length_b   1.000
_cell.length_c   1.000
_cell.angle_alpha   90.00
_cell.angle_beta   90.00
_cell.angle_gamma   90.00
#
_symmetry.space_group_name_H-M   'P 1'
#
loop_
_entity.id
_entity.type
_entity.pdbx_description
1 polymer ?
#
loop_
_entity_poly.entity_id
_entity_poly.type
_entity_poly.pdbx_seq_one_letter_code
_entity_poly.pdbx_strand_id
1 'polypeptide(L)'
;MTTSDGYDHLGEPESALIRGWLEDVDPKNGTARLNTLMDHSVPLRFDAALRKDMLRLESSHVRVDGRGWISDEDEWVVINIDKIVPTSSEVRTVEEILNDPNPKLFDPDTVVTASEPFDVDEFLRTIYEGRGREWGKQ
;
A
#
# COMPACT_ATOMS: atom_id res chain seq x y z
N MET A 1 27.79 29.46 -11.75
CA MET A 1 27.14 29.30 -10.43
C MET A 1 26.38 28.00 -10.49
N THR A 2 26.99 26.93 -9.99
CA THR A 2 26.41 25.59 -9.91
C THR A 2 25.61 25.50 -8.63
N THR A 3 24.30 25.34 -8.75
CA THR A 3 23.43 24.88 -7.67
C THR A 3 23.83 23.44 -7.33
N SER A 4 24.73 23.28 -6.35
CA SER A 4 24.89 21.98 -5.68
C SER A 4 23.66 21.79 -4.80
N ASP A 5 22.61 21.27 -5.41
CA ASP A 5 21.39 20.87 -4.73
C ASP A 5 21.72 19.69 -3.81
N GLY A 6 21.93 19.97 -2.53
CA GLY A 6 21.47 19.21 -1.35
C GLY A 6 21.74 17.70 -1.22
N TYR A 7 22.49 17.07 -2.11
CA TYR A 7 22.59 15.62 -2.21
C TYR A 7 24.03 15.08 -2.17
N ASP A 8 25.01 15.91 -1.82
CA ASP A 8 26.43 15.52 -1.74
C ASP A 8 26.72 14.46 -0.66
N HIS A 9 25.72 14.10 0.17
CA HIS A 9 25.78 13.01 1.14
C HIS A 9 24.96 11.78 0.74
N LEU A 10 24.27 11.80 -0.41
CA LEU A 10 23.51 10.65 -0.86
C LEU A 10 24.44 9.68 -1.59
N GLY A 11 24.36 8.39 -1.23
CA GLY A 11 25.06 7.32 -1.90
C GLY A 11 24.62 7.14 -3.37
N GLU A 12 25.05 6.04 -3.98
CA GLU A 12 24.53 5.68 -5.30
C GLU A 12 23.03 5.37 -5.22
N PRO A 13 22.24 5.70 -6.25
CA PRO A 13 20.81 5.40 -6.26
C PRO A 13 20.58 3.89 -6.24
N GLU A 14 19.71 3.45 -5.33
CA GLU A 14 19.36 2.04 -5.13
C GLU A 14 18.04 1.69 -5.81
N SER A 15 17.89 0.42 -6.17
CA SER A 15 16.63 -0.09 -6.71
C SER A 15 15.60 -0.27 -5.61
N ALA A 16 14.38 0.24 -5.82
CA ALA A 16 13.31 0.22 -4.85
C ALA A 16 12.11 -0.58 -5.38
N LEU A 17 11.70 -1.60 -4.62
CA LEU A 17 10.47 -2.35 -4.86
C LEU A 17 9.60 -2.32 -3.61
N ILE A 18 8.79 -1.27 -3.48
CA ILE A 18 8.02 -1.00 -2.26
C ILE A 18 6.51 -1.06 -2.50
N ARG A 19 5.76 -1.32 -1.43
CA ARG A 19 4.28 -1.40 -1.45
C ARG A 19 3.70 -0.49 -0.39
N GLY A 20 2.55 0.08 -0.68
CA GLY A 20 1.84 0.94 0.26
C GLY A 20 0.62 1.61 -0.37
N TRP A 21 -0.01 2.49 0.40
CA TRP A 21 -1.11 3.32 -0.05
C TRP A 21 -0.58 4.57 -0.73
N LEU A 22 -1.06 4.84 -1.94
CA LEU A 22 -0.71 6.03 -2.70
C LEU A 22 -1.49 7.24 -2.18
N GLU A 23 -0.79 8.27 -1.73
CA GLU A 23 -1.37 9.47 -1.13
C GLU A 23 -0.74 10.75 -1.74
N ASP A 24 -1.38 11.89 -1.52
CA ASP A 24 -0.87 13.23 -1.89
C ASP A 24 -0.36 13.35 -3.34
N VAL A 25 -1.11 12.82 -4.31
CA VAL A 25 -0.71 12.84 -5.72
C VAL A 25 -0.82 14.25 -6.29
N ASP A 26 0.31 14.88 -6.59
CA ASP A 26 0.39 16.14 -7.33
C ASP A 26 0.88 15.89 -8.76
N PRO A 27 -0.03 15.79 -9.75
CA PRO A 27 0.34 15.54 -11.14
C PRO A 27 1.03 16.75 -11.81
N LYS A 28 0.92 17.96 -11.25
CA LYS A 28 1.57 19.15 -11.82
C LYS A 28 3.07 19.11 -11.52
N ASN A 29 3.41 18.79 -10.27
CA ASN A 29 4.79 18.71 -9.80
C ASN A 29 5.42 17.32 -9.98
N GLY A 30 4.63 16.30 -10.33
CA GLY A 30 5.13 14.93 -10.51
C GLY A 30 5.57 14.32 -9.19
N THR A 31 4.86 14.63 -8.11
CA THR A 31 5.18 14.19 -6.74
C THR A 31 4.02 13.43 -6.13
N ALA A 32 4.32 12.43 -5.30
CA ALA A 32 3.32 11.74 -4.49
C ALA A 32 3.97 11.22 -3.20
N ARG A 33 3.18 10.63 -2.31
CA ARG A 33 3.68 9.91 -1.13
C ARG A 33 3.17 8.48 -1.15
N LEU A 34 4.00 7.56 -0.67
CA LEU A 34 3.60 6.18 -0.43
C LEU A 34 3.63 5.91 1.06
N ASN A 35 2.46 5.63 1.64
CA ASN A 35 2.40 5.19 3.02
C ASN A 35 2.55 3.67 3.09
N THR A 36 3.69 3.22 3.61
CA THR A 36 4.02 1.79 3.68
C THR A 36 3.32 1.12 4.87
N LEU A 37 3.28 -0.22 4.89
CA LEU A 37 2.67 -0.98 5.99
C LEU A 37 3.38 -0.83 7.34
N MET A 38 4.59 -0.27 7.36
CA MET A 38 5.36 0.01 8.57
C MET A 38 5.16 1.47 9.04
N ASP A 39 4.10 2.14 8.57
CA ASP A 39 3.78 3.56 8.84
C ASP A 39 4.89 4.56 8.42
N HIS A 40 5.83 4.13 7.58
CA HIS A 40 6.79 5.04 6.95
C HIS A 40 6.20 5.64 5.68
N SER A 41 6.26 6.97 5.58
CA SER A 41 5.83 7.72 4.41
C SER A 41 7.02 8.01 3.48
N VAL A 42 7.00 7.40 2.31
CA VAL A 42 8.08 7.48 1.32
C VAL A 42 7.75 8.51 0.25
N PRO A 43 8.59 9.55 0.05
CA PRO A 43 8.40 10.51 -1.03
C PRO A 43 8.63 9.87 -2.41
N LEU A 44 7.70 10.11 -3.33
CA LEU A 44 7.77 9.61 -4.70
C LEU A 44 7.88 10.76 -5.71
N ARG A 45 8.61 10.51 -6.81
CA ARG A 45 8.62 11.34 -8.02
C ARG A 45 8.29 10.54 -9.25
N PHE A 46 7.54 11.11 -10.17
CA PHE A 46 7.13 10.45 -11.41
C PHE A 46 7.08 11.40 -12.59
N ASP A 47 7.38 10.85 -13.77
CA ASP A 47 7.37 11.58 -15.02
C ASP A 47 5.97 11.81 -15.56
N ALA A 48 5.87 12.72 -16.55
CA ALA A 48 4.63 13.04 -17.23
C ALA A 48 3.93 11.81 -17.84
N ALA A 49 4.70 10.77 -18.21
CA ALA A 49 4.18 9.52 -18.75
C ALA A 49 3.27 8.76 -17.75
N LEU A 50 3.58 8.85 -16.45
CA LEU A 50 2.85 8.14 -15.40
C LEU A 50 1.69 8.96 -14.81
N ARG A 51 1.51 10.24 -15.18
CA ARG A 51 0.48 11.12 -14.60
C ARG A 51 -0.92 10.51 -14.59
N LYS A 52 -1.31 9.86 -15.70
CA LYS A 52 -2.63 9.23 -15.81
C LYS A 52 -2.78 8.04 -14.86
N ASP A 53 -1.74 7.21 -14.74
CA ASP A 53 -1.75 6.06 -13.84
C ASP A 53 -1.74 6.49 -12.37
N MET A 54 -0.94 7.51 -12.01
CA MET A 54 -0.90 8.06 -10.66
C MET A 54 -2.25 8.60 -10.21
N LEU A 55 -2.94 9.36 -11.07
CA LEU A 55 -4.29 9.86 -10.78
C LEU A 55 -5.32 8.75 -10.69
N ARG A 56 -5.23 7.74 -11.56
CA ARG A 56 -6.14 6.59 -11.54
C ARG A 56 -5.99 5.75 -10.27
N LEU A 57 -4.78 5.67 -9.73
CA LEU A 57 -4.42 4.86 -8.57
C LEU A 57 -4.37 5.67 -7.28
N GLU A 58 -4.83 6.93 -7.29
CA GLU A 58 -4.90 7.78 -6.11
C GLU A 58 -5.69 7.07 -4.99
N SER A 59 -5.16 7.09 -3.77
CA SER A 59 -5.73 6.39 -2.60
C SER A 59 -5.85 4.87 -2.73
N SER A 60 -5.16 4.26 -3.70
CA SER A 60 -5.13 2.80 -3.88
C SER A 60 -3.87 2.19 -3.28
N HIS A 61 -3.96 0.92 -2.88
CA HIS A 61 -2.79 0.15 -2.48
C HIS A 61 -2.02 -0.33 -3.72
N VAL A 62 -0.76 0.08 -3.84
CA VAL A 62 0.07 -0.07 -5.05
C VAL A 62 1.43 -0.69 -4.73
N ARG A 63 2.08 -1.20 -5.79
CA ARG A 63 3.49 -1.57 -5.80
C ARG A 63 4.20 -0.61 -6.73
N VAL A 64 5.24 0.01 -6.21
CA VAL A 64 6.13 0.92 -6.92
C VAL A 64 7.44 0.18 -7.18
N ASP A 65 7.90 0.27 -8.42
CA ASP A 65 9.21 -0.17 -8.90
C ASP A 65 9.92 1.06 -9.45
N GLY A 66 11.15 1.30 -8.99
CA GLY A 66 11.87 2.52 -9.30
C GLY A 66 13.25 2.56 -8.69
N ARG A 67 13.84 3.76 -8.65
CA ARG A 67 15.16 4.01 -8.06
C ARG A 67 15.15 5.23 -7.18
N GLY A 68 15.80 5.14 -6.03
CA GLY A 68 15.80 6.19 -5.03
C GLY A 68 17.10 6.24 -4.26
N TRP A 69 17.11 7.11 -3.26
CA TRP A 69 18.23 7.22 -2.33
C TRP A 69 17.75 6.96 -0.91
N ILE A 70 18.58 6.26 -0.16
CA ILE A 70 18.40 6.01 1.26
C ILE A 70 19.34 6.96 2.01
N SER A 71 18.86 7.55 3.11
CA SER A 71 19.66 8.39 4.01
C SER A 71 20.59 7.53 4.87
N ASP A 72 21.49 8.18 5.60
CA ASP A 72 22.34 7.50 6.61
C ASP A 72 21.53 6.86 7.75
N GLU A 73 20.24 7.22 7.89
CA GLU A 73 19.30 6.68 8.89
C GLU A 73 18.47 5.50 8.35
N ASP A 74 18.82 4.94 7.19
CA ASP A 74 18.11 3.84 6.52
C ASP A 74 16.67 4.22 6.07
N GLU A 75 16.43 5.51 5.78
CA GLU A 75 15.13 6.01 5.32
C GLU A 75 15.17 6.47 3.85
N TRP A 76 14.12 6.17 3.08
CA TRP A 76 14.00 6.64 1.70
C TRP A 76 13.83 8.16 1.64
N VAL A 77 14.80 8.84 1.01
CA VAL A 77 14.75 10.29 0.76
C VAL A 77 13.76 10.62 -0.35
N VAL A 78 13.84 9.88 -1.46
CA VAL A 78 12.92 9.96 -2.60
C VAL A 78 13.09 8.76 -3.50
N ILE A 79 12.00 8.28 -4.10
CA ILE A 79 12.03 7.27 -5.16
C ILE A 79 11.46 7.85 -6.45
N ASN A 80 12.24 7.78 -7.53
CA ASN A 80 11.76 8.02 -8.88
C ASN A 80 11.09 6.75 -9.40
N ILE A 81 9.79 6.86 -9.71
CA ILE A 81 8.96 5.74 -10.16
C ILE A 81 9.27 5.44 -11.61
N ASP A 82 9.71 4.21 -11.87
CA ASP A 82 9.79 3.66 -13.24
C ASP A 82 8.47 2.96 -13.61
N LYS A 83 7.82 2.30 -12.65
CA LYS A 83 6.55 1.59 -12.84
C LYS A 83 5.71 1.56 -11.58
N ILE A 84 4.40 1.74 -11.73
CA ILE A 84 3.41 1.60 -10.66
C ILE A 84 2.34 0.60 -11.09
N VAL A 85 1.97 -0.31 -10.19
CA VAL A 85 0.88 -1.28 -10.42
C VAL A 85 0.00 -1.38 -9.18
N PRO A 86 -1.33 -1.52 -9.34
CA PRO A 86 -2.18 -1.89 -8.21
C PRO A 86 -1.75 -3.26 -7.66
N THR A 87 -1.73 -3.39 -6.34
CA THR A 87 -1.37 -4.67 -5.66
C THR A 87 -2.58 -5.52 -5.34
N SER A 88 -3.76 -4.91 -5.33
CA SER A 88 -5.05 -5.58 -5.18
C SER A 88 -5.76 -5.59 -6.54
N SER A 89 -6.15 -6.79 -6.98
CA SER A 89 -7.16 -7.00 -8.02
C SER A 89 -8.58 -6.94 -7.47
N GLU A 90 -8.78 -6.35 -6.29
CA GLU A 90 -10.06 -6.33 -5.56
C GLU A 90 -10.57 -4.90 -5.41
N VAL A 91 -10.94 -4.32 -6.55
CA VAL A 91 -12.23 -3.62 -6.64
C VAL A 91 -12.86 -4.12 -7.93
N ARG A 92 -13.44 -5.32 -7.90
CA ARG A 92 -14.43 -5.68 -8.91
C ARG A 92 -15.75 -5.13 -8.40
N THR A 93 -16.31 -4.18 -9.12
CA THR A 93 -17.72 -3.84 -8.91
C THR A 93 -18.58 -5.10 -9.12
N VAL A 94 -19.76 -5.17 -8.50
CA VAL A 94 -20.68 -6.32 -8.65
C VAL A 94 -20.96 -6.61 -10.13
N GLU A 95 -21.01 -5.57 -10.96
CA GLU A 95 -21.19 -5.66 -12.41
C GLU A 95 -20.00 -6.32 -13.13
N GLU A 96 -18.76 -6.12 -12.68
CA GLU A 96 -17.58 -6.77 -13.24
C GLU A 96 -17.45 -8.25 -12.82
N ILE A 97 -17.99 -8.62 -11.66
CA ILE A 97 -18.08 -10.02 -11.22
C ILE A 97 -19.09 -10.79 -12.09
N LEU A 98 -20.23 -10.17 -12.39
CA LEU A 98 -21.28 -10.80 -13.19
C LEU A 98 -20.91 -10.95 -14.67
N ASN A 99 -19.96 -10.15 -15.16
CA ASN A 99 -19.52 -10.16 -16.56
C ASN A 99 -18.17 -10.85 -16.80
N ASP A 100 -17.59 -11.54 -15.80
CA ASP A 100 -16.35 -12.29 -15.98
C ASP A 100 -16.63 -13.60 -16.78
N PRO A 101 -16.02 -13.81 -17.96
CA PRO A 101 -16.17 -15.05 -18.74
C PRO A 101 -15.48 -16.26 -18.08
N ASN A 102 -14.66 -16.05 -17.05
CA ASN A 102 -14.03 -17.11 -16.28
C ASN A 102 -14.10 -16.78 -14.79
N PRO A 103 -15.29 -16.89 -14.15
CA PRO A 103 -15.40 -16.70 -12.72
C PRO A 103 -14.41 -17.65 -12.05
N LYS A 104 -13.63 -17.13 -11.10
CA LYS A 104 -12.85 -17.99 -10.20
C LYS A 104 -13.85 -18.91 -9.50
N LEU A 105 -14.04 -20.10 -10.06
CA LEU A 105 -14.85 -21.15 -9.48
C LEU A 105 -14.27 -21.38 -8.09
N PHE A 106 -15.12 -21.22 -7.09
CA PHE A 106 -14.87 -21.73 -5.74
C PHE A 106 -14.32 -23.13 -5.91
N ASP A 107 -13.07 -23.35 -5.49
CA ASP A 107 -12.42 -24.66 -5.56
C ASP A 107 -12.85 -25.43 -4.30
N PRO A 108 -13.80 -26.39 -4.41
CA PRO A 108 -14.31 -27.11 -3.25
C PRO A 108 -13.24 -28.04 -2.64
N ASP A 109 -12.10 -28.24 -3.29
CA ASP A 109 -10.98 -29.01 -2.73
C ASP A 109 -10.04 -28.16 -1.87
N THR A 110 -10.20 -26.82 -1.86
CA THR A 110 -9.51 -25.92 -0.93
C THR A 110 -10.41 -25.54 0.25
N VAL A 111 -11.22 -26.49 0.72
CA VAL A 111 -11.89 -26.35 2.02
C VAL A 111 -10.81 -26.49 3.10
N VAL A 112 -10.33 -25.34 3.58
CA VAL A 112 -9.80 -25.26 4.94
C VAL A 112 -10.98 -25.64 5.84
N THR A 113 -11.00 -26.89 6.29
CA THR A 113 -11.90 -27.32 7.35
C THR A 113 -11.63 -26.41 8.53
N ALA A 114 -12.54 -25.46 8.77
CA ALA A 114 -12.66 -24.75 10.04
C ALA A 114 -13.07 -25.79 11.09
N SER A 115 -12.09 -26.56 11.55
CA SER A 115 -12.24 -27.52 12.64
C SER A 115 -11.90 -26.84 13.94
N GLU A 116 -12.75 -25.91 14.35
CA GLU A 116 -13.03 -25.57 15.74
C GLU A 116 -14.32 -24.72 15.76
N PRO A 117 -15.31 -25.04 16.61
CA PRO A 117 -16.47 -24.18 16.76
C PRO A 117 -15.98 -22.82 17.25
N PHE A 118 -16.22 -21.77 16.46
CA PHE A 118 -15.90 -20.41 16.81
C PHE A 118 -16.60 -20.06 18.13
N ASP A 119 -15.84 -19.96 19.21
CA ASP A 119 -16.35 -19.65 20.54
C ASP A 119 -16.63 -18.14 20.61
N VAL A 120 -17.87 -17.78 20.29
CA VAL A 120 -18.35 -16.39 20.21
C VAL A 120 -18.07 -15.62 21.50
N ASP A 121 -18.05 -16.32 22.64
CA ASP A 121 -17.84 -15.73 23.96
C ASP A 121 -16.38 -15.28 24.16
N GLU A 122 -15.41 -16.03 23.63
CA GLU A 122 -13.99 -15.67 23.74
C GLU A 122 -13.65 -14.46 22.85
N PHE A 123 -14.20 -14.41 21.64
CA PHE A 123 -14.04 -13.27 20.74
C PHE A 123 -14.62 -11.98 21.34
N LEU A 124 -15.81 -12.05 21.94
CA LEU A 124 -16.41 -10.90 22.60
C LEU A 124 -15.55 -10.44 23.79
N ARG A 125 -15.03 -11.38 24.61
CA ARG A 125 -14.15 -11.05 25.73
C ARG A 125 -12.92 -10.23 25.28
N THR A 126 -12.24 -10.65 24.21
CA THR A 126 -11.07 -9.93 23.68
C THR A 126 -11.39 -8.50 23.24
N ILE A 127 -12.55 -8.29 22.59
CA ILE A 127 -13.00 -6.96 22.16
C ILE A 127 -13.31 -6.04 23.37
N TYR A 128 -13.87 -6.61 24.46
CA TYR A 128 -14.24 -5.84 25.65
C TYR A 128 -13.06 -5.53 26.58
N GLU A 129 -12.12 -6.47 26.76
CA GLU A 129 -10.91 -6.27 27.57
C GLU A 129 -9.99 -5.19 26.97
N GLY A 130 -9.86 -5.14 25.64
CA GLY A 130 -9.08 -4.11 24.94
C GLY A 130 -9.65 -2.68 25.04
N ARG A 131 -10.91 -2.53 25.47
CA ARG A 131 -11.59 -1.23 25.65
C ARG A 131 -11.72 -0.78 27.10
N GLY A 132 -11.15 -1.52 28.06
CA GLY A 132 -11.08 -1.10 29.47
C GLY A 132 -12.43 -0.95 30.17
N ARG A 133 -13.48 -1.68 29.75
CA ARG A 133 -14.75 -1.72 30.48
C ARG A 133 -14.86 -3.05 31.22
N GLU A 134 -14.78 -3.01 32.55
CA GLU A 134 -15.13 -4.14 33.41
C GLU A 134 -16.53 -4.64 33.06
N TRP A 135 -16.62 -5.93 32.74
CA TRP A 135 -17.88 -6.65 32.57
C TRP A 135 -18.51 -6.82 33.96
N GLY A 136 -19.71 -6.27 34.17
CA GLY A 136 -20.52 -6.59 35.35
C GLY A 136 -20.28 -5.77 36.62
N LYS A 137 -20.47 -4.44 36.56
CA LYS A 137 -21.00 -3.70 37.71
C LYS A 137 -22.40 -3.21 37.37
N GLN A 138 -23.37 -3.78 38.09
CA GLN A 138 -24.75 -3.32 38.20
C GLN A 138 -24.81 -1.87 38.67
#